data_AF-A0A528UYZ4-F1
#
_entry.id   AF-A0A528UYZ4-F1
#
_cell.length_a   1.000
_cell.length_b   1.000
_cell.length_c   1.000
_cell.angle_alpha   90.00
_cell.angle_beta   90.00
_cell.angle_gamma   90.00
#
_symmetry.space_group_name_H-M   'P 1'
#
loop_
_entity.id
_entity.type
_entity.pdbx_description
1 polymer ?
#
loop_
_entity_poly.entity_id
_entity_poly.type
_entity_poly.pdbx_seq_one_letter_code
_entity_poly.pdbx_strand_id
1 'polypeptide(L)' 'GMSDMTVLDYAMMVEDTHVDTKVIEYRRRGPDSFITGKGQGELIAVALTDKMADGLSMVYSYFNPDFEDRSLGTFM' A
#
# COMPACT_ATOMS: atom_id res chain seq x y z
N GLY A 1 12.09 9.88 -12.65
CA GLY A 1 11.37 10.03 -11.35
C GLY A 1 10.08 9.26 -11.47
N MET A 2 9.47 8.79 -10.36
CA MET A 2 8.35 7.82 -10.31
C MET A 2 7.04 8.16 -11.07
N SER A 3 7.05 9.17 -11.93
CA SER A 3 6.00 9.46 -12.90
C SER A 3 5.98 8.46 -14.08
N ASP A 4 7.09 7.75 -14.31
CA ASP A 4 7.29 6.91 -15.50
C ASP A 4 7.15 5.39 -15.26
N MET A 5 6.78 4.95 -14.05
CA MET A 5 6.68 3.50 -13.75
C MET A 5 5.43 2.88 -14.37
N THR A 6 5.63 1.76 -15.06
CA THR A 6 4.54 1.00 -15.66
C THR A 6 3.98 -0.04 -14.69
N VAL A 7 2.78 -0.53 -14.98
CA VAL A 7 2.14 -1.61 -14.20
C VAL A 7 3.01 -2.89 -14.18
N LEU A 8 3.79 -3.14 -15.24
CA LEU A 8 4.72 -4.27 -15.30
C LEU A 8 5.91 -4.10 -14.35
N ASP A 9 6.45 -2.89 -14.20
CA ASP A 9 7.54 -2.63 -13.26
C ASP A 9 7.09 -2.85 -11.82
N TYR A 10 5.85 -2.46 -11.49
CA TYR A 10 5.23 -2.73 -10.20
C TYR A 10 5.02 -4.24 -9.96
N ALA A 11 4.54 -4.98 -10.98
CA ALA A 11 4.34 -6.42 -10.88
C ALA A 11 5.66 -7.17 -10.64
N MET A 12 6.74 -6.80 -11.33
CA MET A 12 8.06 -7.41 -11.11
C MET A 12 8.59 -7.17 -9.70
N MET A 13 8.36 -5.98 -9.11
CA MET A 13 8.74 -5.74 -7.71
C MET A 13 7.99 -6.63 -6.71
N VAL A 14 6.76 -7.03 -7.04
CA VAL A 14 5.96 -7.93 -6.20
C VAL A 14 6.38 -9.39 -6.40
N GLU A 15 6.72 -9.79 -7.62
CA GLU A 15 6.99 -11.20 -7.97
C GLU A 15 8.47 -11.61 -7.81
N ASP A 16 9.42 -10.69 -8.01
CA ASP A 16 10.86 -11.00 -8.09
C ASP A 16 11.66 -10.45 -6.89
N THR A 17 11.17 -10.75 -5.68
CA THR A 17 11.82 -10.37 -4.42
C THR A 17 12.18 -11.61 -3.62
N HIS A 18 13.45 -11.70 -3.19
CA HIS A 18 13.96 -12.77 -2.32
C HIS A 18 13.51 -12.57 -0.84
N VAL A 19 12.70 -11.55 -0.59
CA VAL A 19 12.22 -11.14 0.74
C VAL A 19 10.70 -11.34 0.79
N ASP A 20 10.17 -11.81 1.92
CA ASP A 20 8.71 -11.95 2.14
C ASP A 20 8.05 -10.57 2.06
N THR A 21 7.51 -10.25 0.89
CA THR A 21 7.00 -8.93 0.54
C THR A 21 5.48 -8.96 0.55
N LYS A 22 4.87 -7.98 1.22
CA LYS A 22 3.42 -7.88 1.39
C LYS A 22 2.88 -6.59 0.80
N VAL A 23 1.73 -6.71 0.16
CA VAL A 23 0.92 -5.56 -0.25
C VAL A 23 -0.09 -5.25 0.86
N ILE A 24 -0.01 -4.05 1.41
CA ILE A 24 -0.94 -3.54 2.42
C ILE A 24 -1.85 -2.51 1.75
N GLU A 25 -3.15 -2.77 1.77
CA GLU A 25 -4.16 -1.88 1.20
C GLU A 25 -4.86 -1.06 2.29
N TYR A 26 -4.92 0.26 2.10
CA TYR A 26 -5.68 1.17 2.92
C TYR A 26 -7.01 1.49 2.24
N ARG A 27 -8.08 0.86 2.71
CA ARG A 27 -9.44 1.03 2.19
C ARG A 27 -10.35 1.77 3.15
N ARG A 28 -11.31 2.51 2.62
CA ARG A 28 -12.37 3.10 3.44
C ARG A 28 -13.18 2.03 4.16
N ARG A 29 -13.46 2.31 5.44
CA ARG A 29 -14.39 1.52 6.23
C ARG A 29 -15.79 1.68 5.65
N GLY A 30 -16.45 0.55 5.40
CA GLY A 30 -17.87 0.46 5.09
C GLY A 30 -18.67 0.02 6.32
N PRO A 31 -20.00 -0.13 6.17
CA PRO A 31 -20.89 -0.56 7.26
C PRO A 31 -20.42 -1.86 7.96
N ASP A 32 -19.98 -2.83 7.16
CA ASP A 32 -19.57 -4.15 7.65
C ASP A 32 -18.12 -4.21 8.13
N SER A 33 -17.35 -3.12 8.01
CA SER A 33 -15.94 -3.11 8.40
C SER A 33 -15.73 -3.29 9.90
N PHE A 34 -16.72 -2.91 10.72
CA PHE A 34 -16.69 -3.14 12.16
C PHE A 34 -16.79 -4.63 12.54
N ILE A 35 -17.43 -5.43 11.68
CA ILE A 35 -17.65 -6.86 11.91
C ILE A 35 -16.53 -7.68 11.25
N THR A 36 -16.15 -7.32 10.02
CA THR A 36 -15.20 -8.08 9.21
C THR A 36 -13.74 -7.68 9.43
N GLY A 37 -13.50 -6.53 10.06
CA GLY A 37 -12.17 -5.93 10.19
C GLY A 37 -11.57 -5.44 8.87
N LYS A 38 -12.31 -5.54 7.75
CA LYS A 38 -11.83 -5.18 6.40
C LYS A 38 -12.61 -3.99 5.84
N GLY A 39 -11.90 -3.03 5.26
CA GLY A 39 -12.51 -1.98 4.44
C GLY A 39 -12.93 -2.56 3.09
N GLN A 40 -14.20 -2.43 2.71
CA GLN A 40 -14.66 -2.72 1.35
C GLN A 40 -14.88 -1.46 0.50
N GLY A 41 -14.67 -0.29 1.10
CA GLY A 41 -14.78 0.97 0.38
C GLY A 41 -13.60 1.22 -0.56
N GLU A 42 -13.58 2.44 -1.10
CA GLU A 42 -12.55 2.93 -2.00
C GLU A 42 -11.13 2.67 -1.47
N LEU A 43 -10.24 2.25 -2.38
CA LEU A 43 -8.81 2.10 -2.12
C LEU A 43 -8.16 3.47 -2.13
N ILE A 44 -7.62 3.87 -0.99
CA ILE A 44 -7.05 5.20 -0.81
C ILE A 44 -5.52 5.18 -0.95
N ALA A 45 -4.88 4.11 -0.51
CA ALA A 45 -3.43 3.98 -0.59
C ALA A 45 -2.99 2.52 -0.54
N VAL A 46 -1.77 2.29 -0.98
CA VAL A 46 -1.12 0.97 -0.94
C VAL A 46 0.33 1.14 -0.52
N ALA A 47 0.81 0.21 0.31
CA ALA A 47 2.22 0.07 0.66
C ALA A 47 2.72 -1.32 0.27
N LEU A 48 3.89 -1.38 -0.35
CA LEU A 48 4.70 -2.58 -0.51
C LEU A 48 5.67 -2.65 0.66
N THR A 49 5.56 -3.70 1.45
CA THR A 49 6.30 -3.86 2.71
C THR A 49 7.08 -5.16 2.71
N ASP A 50 8.39 -5.02 2.86
CA ASP A 50 9.31 -6.14 2.98
C ASP A 50 9.40 -6.54 4.45
N LYS A 51 9.19 -7.82 4.74
CA LYS A 51 9.41 -8.39 6.06
C LYS A 51 10.85 -8.84 6.21
N MET A 52 11.59 -8.11 7.04
CA MET A 52 12.97 -8.41 7.38
C MET A 52 13.03 -9.15 8.73
N ALA A 53 14.19 -9.70 9.08
CA ALA A 53 14.36 -10.45 10.32
C ALA A 53 14.17 -9.59 11.58
N ASP A 54 14.43 -8.29 11.46
CA ASP A 54 14.46 -7.29 12.53
C ASP A 54 13.31 -6.26 12.44
N GLY A 55 12.47 -6.32 11.41
CA GLY A 55 11.40 -5.35 11.24
C GLY A 55 10.66 -5.41 9.91
N LEU A 56 9.88 -4.37 9.67
CA LEU A 56 9.16 -4.14 8.42
C LEU A 56 9.77 -2.92 7.73
N SER A 57 10.03 -3.04 6.43
CA SER A 57 10.51 -1.94 5.60
C SER A 57 9.46 -1.60 4.55
N MET A 58 8.96 -0.36 4.55
CA MET A 58 8.11 0.12 3.47
C MET A 58 9.01 0.59 2.33
N VAL A 59 9.05 -0.18 1.25
CA VAL A 59 9.96 0.07 0.13
C VAL A 59 9.31 0.88 -0.98
N TYR A 60 7.97 0.82 -1.07
CA TYR A 60 7.19 1.56 -2.05
C TYR A 60 5.80 1.86 -1.50
N SER A 61 5.27 3.05 -1.76
CA SER A 61 3.88 3.38 -1.46
C SER A 61 3.32 4.39 -2.44
N TYR A 62 2.02 4.35 -2.63
CA TYR A 62 1.27 5.36 -3.39
C TYR A 62 -0.08 5.60 -2.75
N PHE A 63 -0.64 6.78 -2.99
CA PHE A 63 -1.93 7.18 -2.44
C PHE A 63 -2.71 8.02 -3.43
N ASN A 64 -4.02 8.09 -3.24
CA ASN A 64 -4.89 8.97 -3.99
C ASN A 64 -4.71 10.43 -3.48
N PRO A 65 -4.20 11.36 -4.32
CA PRO A 65 -3.93 12.75 -3.94
C PRO A 65 -5.20 13.54 -3.58
N ASP A 66 -6.39 13.09 -3.99
CA ASP A 66 -7.65 13.71 -3.59
C ASP A 66 -7.91 13.61 -2.07
N PHE A 67 -7.11 12.80 -1.36
CA PHE A 67 -7.10 12.69 0.09
C PHE A 67 -5.86 13.33 0.76
N GLU A 68 -5.21 14.32 0.14
CA GLU A 68 -4.03 15.01 0.66
C GLU A 68 -4.23 15.63 2.06
N ASP A 69 -5.45 16.08 2.39
CA ASP A 69 -5.82 16.60 3.72
C ASP A 69 -5.57 15.62 4.88
N ARG A 70 -5.43 14.33 4.57
CA ARG A 70 -5.10 13.27 5.53
C ARG A 70 -3.59 13.12 5.76
N SER A 71 -2.77 13.90 5.03
CA SER A 71 -1.31 13.86 5.06
C SER A 71 -0.74 12.45 4.84
N LEU A 72 -1.37 11.67 3.96
CA LEU A 72 -1.02 10.27 3.72
C LEU A 72 0.43 10.09 3.27
N GLY A 73 0.97 11.03 2.50
CA GLY A 73 2.38 11.01 2.10
C GLY A 73 3.38 11.20 3.26
N THR A 74 2.93 11.67 4.42
CA THR A 74 3.76 11.84 5.63
C THR A 74 3.55 10.73 6.66
N PHE A 75 2.33 10.19 6.73
CA PHE A 75 1.93 9.27 7.80
C PHE A 75 1.87 7.79 7.41
N MET A 76 2.04 7.46 6.13
CA MET A 76 2.31 6.08 5.72
C MET A 76 3.76 5.71 5.91
#